data_AF-A0A939DJN4-F1
#
_entry.id   AF-A0A939DJN4-F1
#
_cell.length_a   1.000
_cell.length_b   1.000
_cell.length_c   1.000
_cell.angle_alpha   90.00
_cell.angle_beta   90.00
_cell.angle_gamma   90.00
#
_symmetry.space_group_name_H-M   'P 1'
#
loop_
_entity.id
_entity.type
_entity.pdbx_description
1 polymer ?
#
loop_
_entity_poly.entity_id
_entity_poly.type
_entity_poly.pdbx_seq_one_letter_code
_entity_poly.pdbx_strand_id
1 'polypeptide(L)'
;MTAALLAPALGQAHTAWLEPVAGEPRHYEVLFGGHADQLETYDSAKIVSIDAYDAAGRPLDVLRRDAPGPGEGNTVLTLAPDTALVAIHFDNGIWARDPMGRSVNRPLNEVPGASRATNAIKYHKTIVQWSPVVTLELGQRFEVIPLSESQPRAGEPMRVKVLLDGKALPGVKLGQGEAGDAGETDAEGIATFVPQPGFNRLWAGKRFAVDEPGYTELSYEYLLGFEAR
;
A
#
# COMPACT_ATOMS: atom_id res chain seq x y z
N MET A 1 -37.35 13.59 -11.71
CA MET A 1 -36.70 12.37 -11.20
C MET A 1 -35.20 12.63 -11.22
N THR A 2 -34.60 12.85 -10.06
CA THR A 2 -33.16 13.09 -9.93
C THR A 2 -32.45 11.74 -10.02
N ALA A 3 -31.72 11.50 -11.09
CA ALA A 3 -30.88 10.31 -11.21
C ALA A 3 -29.75 10.44 -10.18
N ALA A 4 -29.81 9.65 -9.11
CA ALA A 4 -28.69 9.50 -8.20
C ALA A 4 -27.59 8.74 -8.95
N LEU A 5 -26.52 9.44 -9.31
CA LEU A 5 -25.26 8.81 -9.69
C LEU A 5 -24.74 8.07 -8.47
N LEU A 6 -25.00 6.76 -8.43
CA LEU A 6 -24.24 5.83 -7.59
C LEU A 6 -22.78 5.93 -8.04
N ALA A 7 -21.97 6.69 -7.30
CA ALA A 7 -20.54 6.59 -7.41
C ALA A 7 -20.18 5.11 -7.17
N PRO A 8 -19.48 4.43 -8.09
CA PRO A 8 -19.05 3.07 -7.83
C PRO A 8 -18.18 3.13 -6.57
N ALA A 9 -18.61 2.42 -5.52
CA ALA A 9 -17.72 2.13 -4.41
C ALA A 9 -16.45 1.54 -5.03
N LEU A 10 -15.30 2.14 -4.74
CA LEU A 10 -14.01 1.55 -5.11
C LEU A 10 -13.98 0.18 -4.43
N GLY A 11 -14.31 -0.85 -5.23
CA GLY A 11 -14.50 -2.21 -4.73
C GLY A 11 -13.27 -2.63 -3.94
N GLN A 12 -13.57 -3.14 -2.74
CA GLN A 12 -12.67 -3.57 -1.68
C GLN A 12 -11.40 -4.20 -2.23
N ALA A 13 -10.28 -3.56 -1.92
CA ALA A 13 -9.00 -3.92 -2.47
C ALA A 13 -8.15 -4.53 -1.37
N HIS A 14 -7.60 -5.71 -1.63
CA HIS A 14 -6.60 -6.32 -0.76
C HIS A 14 -5.42 -5.38 -0.63
N THR A 15 -4.79 -5.25 0.52
CA THR A 15 -3.53 -4.52 0.69
C THR A 15 -2.40 -5.45 1.12
N ALA A 16 -1.16 -5.00 0.96
CA ALA A 16 0.01 -5.67 1.53
C ALA A 16 0.62 -4.71 2.55
N TRP A 17 0.90 -5.19 3.76
CA TRP A 17 1.44 -4.35 4.83
C TRP A 17 2.41 -5.11 5.72
N LEU A 18 3.21 -4.35 6.48
CA LEU A 18 4.04 -4.91 7.54
C LEU A 18 3.34 -4.79 8.88
N GLU A 19 3.30 -5.90 9.62
CA GLU A 19 2.84 -5.97 11.00
C GLU A 19 4.02 -6.37 11.91
N PRO A 20 4.23 -5.69 13.05
CA PRO A 20 5.25 -6.12 14.01
C PRO A 20 4.90 -7.47 14.63
N VAL A 21 5.90 -8.35 14.77
CA VAL A 21 5.74 -9.63 15.48
C VAL A 21 5.72 -9.38 16.99
N ALA A 22 4.64 -9.79 17.64
CA ALA A 22 4.45 -9.58 19.07
C ALA A 22 5.59 -10.21 19.89
N GLY A 23 6.25 -9.39 20.72
CA GLY A 23 7.34 -9.85 21.58
C GLY A 23 8.69 -10.05 20.89
N GLU A 24 8.79 -9.80 19.58
CA GLU A 24 10.03 -9.92 18.81
C GLU A 24 10.43 -8.57 18.20
N PRO A 25 11.14 -7.71 18.96
CA PRO A 25 11.61 -6.43 18.45
C PRO A 25 12.40 -6.62 17.15
N ARG A 26 12.09 -5.80 16.15
CA ARG A 26 12.69 -5.82 14.79
C ARG A 26 12.17 -6.91 13.86
N HIS A 27 11.27 -7.79 14.30
CA HIS A 27 10.65 -8.78 13.43
C HIS A 27 9.32 -8.25 12.94
N TYR A 28 9.10 -8.34 11.63
CA TYR A 28 7.86 -7.94 10.98
C TYR A 28 7.38 -9.03 10.04
N GLU A 29 6.07 -9.23 9.95
CA GLU A 29 5.45 -10.06 8.94
C GLU A 29 4.91 -9.21 7.81
N VAL A 30 5.17 -9.65 6.57
CA VAL A 30 4.44 -9.13 5.41
C VAL A 30 3.08 -9.83 5.39
N LEU A 31 2.04 -9.09 5.70
CA LEU A 31 0.66 -9.53 5.64
C LEU A 31 0.03 -9.10 4.31
N PHE A 32 -0.91 -9.91 3.86
CA PHE A 32 -1.73 -9.63 2.69
C PHE A 32 -3.16 -10.02 3.02
N GLY A 33 -4.12 -9.27 2.50
CA GLY A 33 -5.53 -9.53 2.79
C GLY A 33 -6.38 -8.33 2.45
N GLY A 34 -7.68 -8.50 2.63
CA GLY A 34 -8.67 -7.44 2.50
C GLY A 34 -10.07 -7.96 2.72
N HIS A 35 -11.02 -7.04 2.91
CA HIS A 35 -12.36 -7.27 3.49
C HIS A 35 -12.32 -7.46 5.02
N ALA A 36 -12.62 -6.39 5.76
CA ALA A 36 -12.76 -6.44 7.23
C ALA A 36 -11.58 -7.13 7.96
N ASP A 37 -10.35 -6.85 7.50
CA ASP A 37 -9.09 -7.41 8.02
C ASP A 37 -8.92 -8.93 7.85
N GLN A 38 -9.62 -9.56 6.90
CA GLN A 38 -9.39 -10.97 6.60
C GLN A 38 -8.03 -11.15 5.90
N LEU A 39 -7.16 -11.94 6.54
CA LEU A 39 -5.87 -12.32 5.99
C LEU A 39 -6.03 -13.34 4.86
N GLU A 40 -5.25 -13.14 3.80
CA GLU A 40 -5.15 -14.04 2.67
C GLU A 40 -3.71 -14.53 2.49
N THR A 41 -3.59 -15.70 1.89
CA THR A 41 -2.28 -16.26 1.55
C THR A 41 -1.76 -15.62 0.26
N TYR A 42 -0.44 -15.58 0.13
CA TYR A 42 0.21 -15.06 -1.07
C TYR A 42 1.46 -15.87 -1.38
N ASP A 43 1.90 -15.81 -2.64
CA ASP A 43 3.20 -16.29 -3.07
C ASP A 43 4.25 -15.23 -2.75
N SER A 44 5.33 -15.58 -2.05
CA SER A 44 6.39 -14.64 -1.67
C SER A 44 7.10 -14.02 -2.88
N ALA A 45 7.01 -14.64 -4.06
CA ALA A 45 7.49 -14.07 -5.31
C ALA A 45 6.78 -12.75 -5.70
N LYS A 46 5.60 -12.47 -5.11
CA LYS A 46 4.91 -11.17 -5.27
C LYS A 46 5.63 -10.01 -4.59
N ILE A 47 6.50 -10.29 -3.61
CA ILE A 47 7.34 -9.26 -2.99
C ILE A 47 8.52 -8.99 -3.92
N VAL A 48 8.43 -7.90 -4.68
CA VAL A 48 9.40 -7.49 -5.70
C VAL A 48 10.63 -6.83 -5.07
N SER A 49 10.43 -5.95 -4.08
CA SER A 49 11.54 -5.32 -3.34
C SER A 49 11.19 -5.10 -1.88
N ILE A 50 12.25 -5.06 -1.06
CA ILE A 50 12.23 -4.67 0.34
C ILE A 50 13.43 -3.76 0.55
N ASP A 51 13.18 -2.53 0.96
CA ASP A 51 14.19 -1.52 1.15
C ASP A 51 14.08 -0.98 2.58
N ALA A 52 15.17 -0.98 3.34
CA ALA A 52 15.20 -0.41 4.69
C ALA A 52 16.22 0.72 4.79
N TYR A 53 15.91 1.70 5.64
CA TYR A 53 16.71 2.90 5.79
C TYR A 53 16.86 3.26 7.26
N ASP A 54 18.01 3.79 7.61
CA ASP A 54 18.23 4.41 8.90
C ASP A 54 17.62 5.83 8.97
N ALA A 55 17.75 6.48 10.13
CA ALA A 55 17.21 7.82 10.37
C ALA A 55 17.75 8.91 9.41
N ALA A 56 18.92 8.69 8.81
CA ALA A 56 19.56 9.61 7.87
C ALA A 56 19.26 9.27 6.40
N GLY A 57 18.50 8.20 6.13
CA GLY A 57 18.19 7.74 4.78
C GLY A 57 19.30 6.89 4.15
N ARG A 58 20.23 6.35 4.94
CA ARG A 58 21.22 5.39 4.44
C ARG A 58 20.56 4.01 4.35
N PRO A 59 20.78 3.26 3.26
CA PRO A 59 20.21 1.94 3.10
C PRO A 59 20.79 0.97 4.15
N LEU A 60 19.94 0.06 4.63
CA LEU A 60 20.28 -1.00 5.57
C LEU A 60 19.89 -2.36 4.99
N ASP A 61 20.63 -3.39 5.38
CA ASP A 61 20.27 -4.77 5.04
C ASP A 61 19.04 -5.23 5.82
N VAL A 62 18.20 -6.03 5.16
CA VAL A 62 17.05 -6.72 5.77
C VAL A 62 17.23 -8.22 5.57
N LEU A 63 17.09 -8.99 6.65
CA LEU A 63 17.02 -10.45 6.52
C LEU A 63 15.58 -10.83 6.21
N ARG A 64 15.36 -11.40 5.03
CA ARG A 64 14.07 -11.92 4.57
C ARG A 64 14.04 -13.44 4.71
N ARG A 65 12.99 -13.96 5.35
CA ARG A 65 12.69 -15.39 5.43
C ARG A 65 11.28 -15.65 4.93
N ASP A 66 11.19 -16.30 3.77
CA ASP A 66 9.91 -16.69 3.18
C ASP A 66 9.35 -17.93 3.87
N ALA A 67 8.01 -18.05 3.87
CA ALA A 67 7.35 -19.28 4.29
C ALA A 67 7.64 -20.43 3.29
N PRO A 68 7.57 -21.70 3.70
CA PRO A 68 7.93 -22.83 2.83
C PRO A 68 7.00 -23.00 1.62
N GLY A 69 5.78 -22.46 1.69
CA GLY A 69 4.82 -22.45 0.60
C GLY A 69 3.62 -21.54 0.85
N PRO A 70 2.78 -21.26 -0.17
CA PRO A 70 1.57 -20.47 0.00
C PRO A 70 0.63 -21.11 1.04
N GLY A 71 0.30 -20.36 2.09
CA GLY A 71 -0.55 -20.84 3.19
C GLY A 71 0.18 -21.58 4.32
N GLU A 72 1.51 -21.68 4.24
CA GLU A 72 2.36 -22.24 5.30
C GLU A 72 2.97 -21.16 6.21
N GLY A 73 2.54 -19.91 6.05
CA GLY A 73 2.99 -18.76 6.83
C GLY A 73 3.17 -17.51 5.96
N ASN A 74 3.64 -16.45 6.59
CA ASN A 74 3.99 -15.18 5.95
C ASN A 74 5.50 -15.05 5.78
N THR A 75 5.92 -14.18 4.87
CA THR A 75 7.30 -13.71 4.81
C THR A 75 7.62 -12.90 6.06
N VAL A 76 8.69 -13.27 6.75
CA VAL A 76 9.19 -12.60 7.96
C VAL A 76 10.44 -11.80 7.63
N LEU A 77 10.49 -10.56 8.10
CA LEU A 77 11.63 -9.66 7.97
C LEU A 77 12.26 -9.45 9.34
N THR A 78 13.59 -9.55 9.42
CA THR A 78 14.37 -9.08 10.58
C THR A 78 15.11 -7.82 10.18
N LEU A 79 14.75 -6.71 10.82
CA LEU A 79 15.33 -5.39 10.58
C LEU A 79 16.63 -5.18 11.36
N ALA A 80 17.54 -4.38 10.80
CA ALA A 80 18.69 -3.87 11.53
C ALA A 80 18.23 -2.98 12.72
N PRO A 81 18.98 -2.93 13.84
CA PRO A 81 18.58 -2.19 15.05
C PRO A 81 18.27 -0.70 14.85
N ASP A 82 18.93 -0.07 13.88
CA ASP A 82 18.85 1.36 13.56
C ASP A 82 17.88 1.68 12.41
N THR A 83 17.07 0.71 11.99
CA THR A 83 16.06 0.91 10.95
C THR A 83 15.00 1.89 11.40
N ALA A 84 14.82 2.96 10.64
CA ALA A 84 13.80 3.99 10.87
C ALA A 84 12.62 3.86 9.91
N LEU A 85 12.84 3.32 8.71
CA LEU A 85 11.83 3.20 7.66
C LEU A 85 12.05 1.92 6.86
N VAL A 86 10.97 1.22 6.55
CA VAL A 86 10.97 0.07 5.63
C VAL A 86 9.97 0.34 4.52
N ALA A 87 10.33 0.05 3.29
CA ALA A 87 9.48 0.16 2.12
C ALA A 87 9.37 -1.19 1.38
N ILE A 88 8.19 -1.50 0.86
CA ILE A 88 7.94 -2.73 0.09
C ILE A 88 7.24 -2.38 -1.22
N HIS A 89 7.68 -3.04 -2.29
CA HIS A 89 6.94 -3.16 -3.54
C HIS A 89 6.39 -4.58 -3.67
N PHE A 90 5.07 -4.68 -3.78
CA PHE A 90 4.34 -5.93 -3.91
C PHE A 90 3.51 -5.92 -5.20
N ASP A 91 3.82 -6.82 -6.12
CA ASP A 91 3.06 -6.99 -7.36
C ASP A 91 1.99 -8.07 -7.16
N ASN A 92 0.72 -7.66 -7.06
CA ASN A 92 -0.37 -8.61 -6.88
C ASN A 92 -0.81 -9.26 -8.20
N GLY A 93 -0.24 -8.84 -9.33
CA GLY A 93 -0.52 -9.35 -10.66
C GLY A 93 -1.79 -8.76 -11.30
N ILE A 94 -2.17 -9.36 -12.42
CA ILE A 94 -3.32 -8.96 -13.22
C ILE A 94 -4.52 -9.83 -12.87
N TRP A 95 -5.63 -9.18 -12.52
CA TRP A 95 -6.86 -9.84 -12.13
C TRP A 95 -7.97 -9.56 -13.14
N ALA A 96 -8.26 -10.53 -14.00
CA ALA A 96 -9.38 -10.49 -14.94
C ALA A 96 -10.69 -10.90 -14.27
N ARG A 97 -11.78 -10.23 -14.63
CA ARG A 97 -13.14 -10.64 -14.24
C ARG A 97 -13.73 -11.53 -15.33
N ASP A 98 -14.02 -12.77 -14.99
CA ASP A 98 -14.66 -13.71 -15.90
C ASP A 98 -16.15 -13.35 -16.14
N PRO A 99 -16.83 -13.97 -17.12
CA PRO A 99 -18.26 -13.71 -17.38
C PRO A 99 -19.20 -14.02 -16.20
N MET A 100 -18.75 -14.77 -15.20
CA MET A 100 -19.50 -15.06 -13.97
C MET A 100 -19.21 -14.02 -12.86
N GLY A 101 -18.35 -13.04 -13.13
CA GLY A 101 -17.96 -11.98 -12.20
C GLY A 101 -16.82 -12.34 -11.25
N ARG A 102 -16.23 -13.55 -11.36
CA ARG A 102 -15.13 -13.99 -10.50
C ARG A 102 -13.81 -13.32 -10.90
N SER A 103 -13.00 -12.96 -9.93
CA SER A 103 -11.64 -12.47 -10.16
C SER A 103 -10.67 -13.63 -10.33
N VAL A 104 -9.94 -13.65 -11.44
CA VAL A 104 -8.94 -14.68 -11.77
C VAL A 104 -7.59 -13.99 -11.95
N ASN A 105 -6.55 -14.44 -11.25
CA ASN A 105 -5.19 -13.88 -11.38
C ASN A 105 -4.52 -14.35 -12.69
N ARG A 106 -5.00 -13.78 -13.78
CA ARG A 106 -4.57 -14.02 -15.16
C ARG A 106 -4.79 -12.73 -15.97
N PRO A 107 -3.94 -12.47 -16.98
CA PRO A 107 -4.17 -11.42 -17.96
C PRO A 107 -5.54 -11.54 -18.66
N LEU A 108 -6.06 -10.40 -19.12
CA LEU A 108 -7.34 -10.29 -19.84
C LEU A 108 -7.43 -11.24 -21.03
N ASN A 109 -6.37 -11.31 -21.84
CA ASN A 109 -6.29 -12.15 -23.03
C ASN A 109 -6.18 -13.66 -22.73
N GLU A 110 -5.95 -14.05 -21.49
CA GLU A 110 -5.92 -15.45 -21.04
C GLU A 110 -7.26 -15.91 -20.43
N VAL A 111 -8.22 -15.01 -20.24
CA VAL A 111 -9.54 -15.32 -19.65
C VAL A 111 -10.66 -15.12 -20.68
N PRO A 112 -11.13 -16.20 -21.33
CA PRO A 112 -12.17 -16.10 -22.35
C PRO A 112 -13.44 -15.38 -21.87
N GLY A 113 -13.87 -14.36 -22.63
CA GLY A 113 -15.06 -13.58 -22.32
C GLY A 113 -14.89 -12.55 -21.20
N ALA A 114 -13.70 -12.42 -20.61
CA ALA A 114 -13.43 -11.32 -19.69
C ALA A 114 -13.47 -9.98 -20.42
N SER A 115 -14.14 -8.99 -19.81
CA SER A 115 -14.27 -7.63 -20.37
C SER A 115 -13.45 -6.60 -19.60
N ARG A 116 -12.91 -6.96 -18.44
CA ARG A 116 -12.11 -6.09 -17.58
C ARG A 116 -11.03 -6.90 -16.88
N ALA A 117 -9.83 -6.36 -16.82
CA ALA A 117 -8.78 -6.82 -15.92
C ALA A 117 -8.05 -5.65 -15.29
N THR A 118 -7.64 -5.83 -14.04
CA THR A 118 -6.92 -4.82 -13.27
C THR A 118 -5.54 -5.35 -12.93
N ASN A 119 -4.48 -4.66 -13.38
CA ASN A 119 -3.14 -4.86 -12.88
C ASN A 119 -2.98 -4.13 -11.54
N ALA A 120 -2.82 -4.90 -10.45
CA ALA A 120 -2.88 -4.39 -9.09
C ALA A 120 -1.48 -4.34 -8.46
N ILE A 121 -0.93 -3.13 -8.36
CA ILE A 121 0.40 -2.89 -7.81
C ILE A 121 0.26 -2.23 -6.44
N LYS A 122 1.03 -2.74 -5.48
CA LYS A 122 0.96 -2.33 -4.08
C LYS A 122 2.31 -1.84 -3.62
N TYR A 123 2.32 -0.66 -3.02
CA TYR A 123 3.46 -0.10 -2.33
C TYR A 123 3.15 0.03 -0.85
N HIS A 124 4.19 0.02 -0.04
CA HIS A 124 4.03 0.13 1.40
C HIS A 124 5.25 0.83 1.99
N LYS A 125 5.03 1.60 3.06
CA LYS A 125 6.08 2.03 3.99
C LYS A 125 5.63 1.79 5.43
N THR A 126 6.52 1.31 6.29
CA THR A 126 6.37 1.40 7.75
C THR A 126 7.40 2.33 8.33
N ILE A 127 6.95 3.37 9.02
CA ILE A 127 7.79 4.24 9.85
C ILE A 127 8.00 3.53 11.19
N VAL A 128 9.20 2.98 11.37
CA VAL A 128 9.65 2.37 12.64
C VAL A 128 10.04 3.47 13.64
N GLN A 129 10.70 4.52 13.13
CA GLN A 129 11.10 5.69 13.89
C GLN A 129 10.91 6.97 13.08
N TRP A 130 10.11 7.89 13.62
CA TRP A 130 9.98 9.24 13.08
C TRP A 130 11.32 9.98 13.12
N SER A 131 11.80 10.36 11.94
CA SER A 131 13.13 10.93 11.70
C SER A 131 13.17 11.56 10.29
N PRO A 132 14.21 12.31 9.90
CA PRO A 132 14.22 13.04 8.62
C PRO A 132 13.93 12.17 7.38
N VAL A 133 14.34 10.89 7.40
CA VAL A 133 14.11 9.93 6.29
C VAL A 133 12.64 9.82 5.86
N VAL A 134 11.67 10.03 6.77
CA VAL A 134 10.25 9.84 6.47
C VAL A 134 9.70 10.88 5.48
N THR A 135 10.40 12.00 5.30
CA THR A 135 10.02 13.07 4.38
C THR A 135 10.73 12.97 3.01
N LEU A 136 11.60 11.96 2.84
CA LEU A 136 12.34 11.75 1.60
C LEU A 136 11.52 10.94 0.58
N GLU A 137 11.76 11.25 -0.69
CA GLU A 137 11.39 10.40 -1.82
C GLU A 137 12.34 9.19 -1.85
N LEU A 138 11.78 7.98 -1.81
CA LEU A 138 12.50 6.72 -1.96
C LEU A 138 12.51 6.21 -3.41
N GLY A 139 11.73 6.84 -4.29
CA GLY A 139 11.66 6.48 -5.70
C GLY A 139 10.72 5.31 -6.00
N GLN A 140 9.81 4.98 -5.08
CA GLN A 140 8.71 4.08 -5.39
C GLN A 140 7.81 4.73 -6.46
N ARG A 141 7.32 3.93 -7.41
CA ARG A 141 6.55 4.47 -8.54
C ARG A 141 5.31 5.22 -8.09
N PHE A 142 4.55 4.66 -7.16
CA PHE A 142 3.46 5.34 -6.47
C PHE A 142 3.85 5.46 -5.01
N GLU A 143 3.96 6.69 -4.50
CA GLU A 143 4.65 6.95 -3.24
C GLU A 143 3.88 7.94 -2.35
N VAL A 144 3.74 7.62 -1.06
CA VAL A 144 3.17 8.52 -0.06
C VAL A 144 4.28 9.00 0.88
N ILE A 145 4.32 10.32 1.08
CA ILE A 145 5.37 11.01 1.83
C ILE A 145 4.75 11.95 2.86
N PRO A 146 4.95 11.71 4.16
CA PRO A 146 4.70 12.71 5.20
C PRO A 146 5.38 14.05 4.91
N LEU A 147 4.67 15.15 5.12
CA LEU A 147 5.24 16.51 5.00
C LEU A 147 5.89 17.02 6.30
N SER A 148 6.06 16.15 7.29
CA SER A 148 6.68 16.45 8.58
C SER A 148 7.46 15.24 9.04
N GLU A 149 8.65 15.46 9.58
CA GLU A 149 9.46 14.43 10.25
C GLU A 149 9.03 14.16 11.70
N SER A 150 8.19 15.02 12.26
CA SER A 150 7.69 14.87 13.62
C SER A 150 6.57 13.83 13.69
N GLN A 151 6.64 12.96 14.70
CA GLN A 151 5.56 12.02 15.00
C GLN A 151 4.22 12.75 15.17
N PRO A 152 3.18 12.36 14.40
CA PRO A 152 1.89 13.01 14.45
C PRO A 152 1.19 12.68 15.77
N ARG A 153 0.32 13.59 16.20
CA ARG A 153 -0.53 13.42 17.36
C ARG A 153 -1.88 12.87 16.93
N ALA A 154 -2.40 11.90 17.67
CA ALA A 154 -3.74 11.37 17.44
C ALA A 154 -4.78 12.50 17.51
N GLY A 155 -5.73 12.50 16.58
CA GLY A 155 -6.78 13.52 16.48
C GLY A 155 -6.32 14.86 15.87
N GLU A 156 -5.02 15.04 15.62
CA GLU A 156 -4.50 16.23 14.95
C GLU A 156 -4.21 15.96 13.47
N PRO A 157 -4.55 16.89 12.55
CA PRO A 157 -4.31 16.70 11.13
C PRO A 157 -2.81 16.64 10.82
N MET A 158 -2.40 15.59 10.11
CA MET A 158 -1.12 15.52 9.42
C MET A 158 -1.32 15.66 7.90
N ARG A 159 -0.28 16.11 7.19
CA ARG A 159 -0.32 16.23 5.73
C ARG A 159 0.62 15.22 5.10
N VAL A 160 0.17 14.63 4.01
CA VAL A 160 0.97 13.76 3.14
C VAL A 160 0.92 14.26 1.71
N LYS A 161 1.97 13.97 0.94
CA LYS A 161 2.03 14.15 -0.49
C LYS A 161 2.05 12.79 -1.17
N VAL A 162 1.29 12.65 -2.24
CA VAL A 162 1.27 11.45 -3.08
C VAL A 162 1.91 11.75 -4.42
N LEU A 163 2.84 10.89 -4.82
CA LEU A 163 3.56 10.96 -6.08
C LEU A 163 3.23 9.77 -6.97
N LEU A 164 3.26 10.00 -8.29
CA LEU A 164 3.37 8.98 -9.31
C LEU A 164 4.55 9.32 -10.23
N ASP A 165 5.49 8.39 -10.36
CA ASP A 165 6.73 8.57 -11.11
C ASP A 165 7.47 9.87 -10.70
N GLY A 166 7.55 10.12 -9.38
CA GLY A 166 8.18 11.30 -8.78
C GLY A 166 7.41 12.63 -8.94
N LYS A 167 6.20 12.60 -9.50
CA LYS A 167 5.38 13.81 -9.75
C LYS A 167 4.16 13.83 -8.86
N ALA A 168 3.78 15.03 -8.38
CA ALA A 168 2.56 15.25 -7.61
C ALA A 168 1.33 14.66 -8.33
N LEU A 169 0.55 13.85 -7.61
CA LEU A 169 -0.62 13.17 -8.16
C LEU A 169 -1.92 13.66 -7.49
N PRO A 170 -2.75 14.45 -8.19
CA PRO A 170 -4.05 14.87 -7.69
C PRO A 170 -5.08 13.76 -7.74
N GLY A 171 -6.14 13.88 -6.95
CA GLY A 171 -7.30 12.98 -7.00
C GLY A 171 -7.03 11.56 -6.50
N VAL A 172 -6.06 11.39 -5.60
CA VAL A 172 -5.78 10.12 -4.91
C VAL A 172 -6.61 10.08 -3.64
N LYS A 173 -7.41 9.03 -3.47
CA LYS A 173 -8.23 8.84 -2.27
C LYS A 173 -7.36 8.39 -1.11
N LEU A 174 -7.57 8.97 0.06
CA LEU A 174 -6.96 8.54 1.32
C LEU A 174 -7.96 7.78 2.17
N GLY A 175 -7.44 6.92 3.05
CA GLY A 175 -8.22 6.07 3.90
C GLY A 175 -7.57 5.64 5.20
N GLN A 176 -8.39 5.17 6.14
CA GLN A 176 -7.94 4.44 7.32
C GLN A 176 -8.07 2.94 7.05
N GLY A 177 -6.99 2.17 7.19
CA GLY A 177 -7.00 0.75 6.84
C GLY A 177 -7.18 0.55 5.33
N GLU A 178 -8.36 0.10 4.89
CA GLU A 178 -8.70 -0.09 3.46
C GLU A 178 -9.87 0.80 3.00
N ALA A 179 -10.34 1.72 3.85
CA ALA A 179 -11.51 2.55 3.57
C ALA A 179 -11.12 3.92 3.01
N GLY A 180 -11.31 4.16 1.71
CA GLY A 180 -10.90 5.40 1.01
C GLY A 180 -11.78 6.63 1.22
N ASP A 181 -12.25 6.90 2.44
CA ASP A 181 -13.16 7.99 2.80
C ASP A 181 -12.52 9.12 3.63
N ALA A 182 -11.21 9.06 3.88
CA ALA A 182 -10.50 9.99 4.77
C ALA A 182 -10.01 11.28 4.09
N GLY A 183 -10.08 11.37 2.76
CA GLY A 183 -9.68 12.58 2.02
C GLY A 183 -9.30 12.29 0.57
N GLU A 184 -8.87 13.34 -0.13
CA GLU A 184 -8.39 13.26 -1.50
C GLU A 184 -7.27 14.29 -1.74
N THR A 185 -6.29 13.94 -2.57
CA THR A 185 -5.18 14.86 -2.89
C THR A 185 -5.59 16.02 -3.80
N ASP A 186 -5.10 17.21 -3.48
CA ASP A 186 -5.24 18.44 -4.27
C ASP A 186 -4.32 18.47 -5.51
N ALA A 187 -4.27 19.61 -6.20
CA ALA A 187 -3.47 19.81 -7.41
C ALA A 187 -1.96 19.62 -7.18
N GLU A 188 -1.50 19.86 -5.95
CA GLU A 188 -0.11 19.70 -5.50
C GLU A 188 0.17 18.25 -5.03
N GLY A 189 -0.83 17.37 -5.12
CA GLY A 189 -0.76 15.99 -4.67
C GLY A 189 -0.83 15.86 -3.15
N ILE A 190 -1.32 16.89 -2.44
CA ILE A 190 -1.32 16.95 -0.97
C ILE A 190 -2.71 16.62 -0.45
N ALA A 191 -2.77 15.84 0.62
CA ALA A 191 -4.00 15.56 1.36
C ALA A 191 -3.74 15.62 2.87
N THR A 192 -4.82 15.88 3.61
CA THR A 192 -4.83 15.84 5.07
C THR A 192 -5.38 14.49 5.53
N PHE A 193 -4.74 13.91 6.56
CA PHE A 193 -5.18 12.71 7.26
C PHE A 193 -5.20 12.98 8.76
N VAL A 194 -6.16 12.41 9.48
CA VAL A 194 -6.25 12.56 10.95
C VAL A 194 -5.98 11.20 11.60
N PRO A 195 -4.79 11.00 12.20
CA PRO A 195 -4.43 9.74 12.83
C PRO A 195 -5.27 9.43 14.07
N GLN A 196 -5.43 8.14 14.35
CA GLN A 196 -6.04 7.61 15.56
C GLN A 196 -4.96 7.27 16.60
N PRO A 197 -5.30 7.07 17.89
CA PRO A 197 -4.35 6.59 18.87
C PRO A 197 -3.72 5.24 18.48
N GLY A 198 -2.40 5.11 18.64
CA GLY A 198 -1.65 3.88 18.35
C GLY A 198 -1.22 3.73 16.88
N PHE A 199 -1.10 2.48 16.42
CA PHE A 199 -0.64 2.17 15.08
C PHE A 199 -1.71 2.51 14.04
N ASN A 200 -1.35 3.35 13.08
CA ASN A 200 -2.18 3.77 11.97
C ASN A 200 -1.74 3.10 10.68
N ARG A 201 -2.72 2.80 9.84
CA ARG A 201 -2.55 2.39 8.45
C ARG A 201 -3.24 3.44 7.59
N LEU A 202 -2.47 4.40 7.05
CA LEU A 202 -2.98 5.36 6.08
C LEU A 202 -2.92 4.73 4.70
N TRP A 203 -4.07 4.51 4.09
CA TRP A 203 -4.18 4.01 2.73
C TRP A 203 -4.28 5.15 1.74
N ALA A 204 -3.63 5.00 0.58
CA ALA A 204 -3.82 5.85 -0.57
C ALA A 204 -4.03 4.98 -1.80
N GLY A 205 -5.01 5.30 -2.64
CA GLY A 205 -5.27 4.50 -3.82
C GLY A 205 -5.86 5.28 -4.98
N LYS A 206 -5.45 4.88 -6.19
CA LYS A 206 -5.99 5.42 -7.44
C LYS A 206 -5.94 4.38 -8.55
N ARG A 207 -7.00 4.36 -9.34
CA ARG A 207 -7.12 3.55 -10.55
C ARG A 207 -7.01 4.40 -11.80
N PHE A 208 -6.41 3.83 -12.83
CA PHE A 208 -6.18 4.46 -14.12
C PHE A 208 -6.72 3.53 -15.19
N ALA A 209 -7.61 4.03 -16.04
CA ALA A 209 -7.95 3.31 -17.27
C ALA A 209 -6.73 3.33 -18.19
N VAL A 210 -6.43 2.19 -18.80
CA VAL A 210 -5.32 2.02 -19.75
C VAL A 210 -5.77 1.19 -20.95
N ASP A 211 -5.00 1.27 -22.03
CA ASP A 211 -5.20 0.49 -23.24
C ASP A 211 -4.02 -0.49 -23.41
N GLU A 212 -4.01 -1.54 -22.59
CA GLU A 212 -2.97 -2.56 -22.57
C GLU A 212 -3.55 -3.92 -22.98
N PRO A 213 -2.85 -4.75 -23.79
CA PRO A 213 -3.40 -6.03 -24.25
C PRO A 213 -3.79 -6.99 -23.12
N GLY A 214 -3.07 -6.91 -21.99
CA GLY A 214 -3.27 -7.78 -20.84
C GLY A 214 -4.23 -7.23 -19.79
N TYR A 215 -4.56 -5.94 -19.79
CA TYR A 215 -5.40 -5.34 -18.76
C TYR A 215 -5.97 -3.97 -19.16
N THR A 216 -7.12 -3.63 -18.59
CA THR A 216 -7.85 -2.39 -18.88
C THR A 216 -7.64 -1.32 -17.81
N GLU A 217 -7.07 -1.69 -16.67
CA GLU A 217 -6.92 -0.80 -15.53
C GLU A 217 -5.60 -1.05 -14.78
N LEU A 218 -4.89 0.02 -14.41
CA LEU A 218 -3.87 -0.01 -13.37
C LEU A 218 -4.51 0.40 -12.05
N SER A 219 -4.29 -0.37 -10.99
CA SER A 219 -4.64 0.00 -9.61
C SER A 219 -3.35 0.16 -8.83
N TYR A 220 -3.05 1.38 -8.41
CA TYR A 220 -2.00 1.64 -7.44
C TYR A 220 -2.61 1.81 -6.06
N GLU A 221 -2.05 1.08 -5.11
CA GLU A 221 -2.37 1.21 -3.70
C GLU A 221 -1.08 1.41 -2.92
N TYR A 222 -1.22 2.16 -1.84
CA TYR A 222 -0.15 2.46 -0.92
C TYR A 222 -0.65 2.35 0.50
N LEU A 223 0.09 1.70 1.37
CA LEU A 223 -0.16 1.74 2.80
C LEU A 223 1.04 2.35 3.55
N LEU A 224 0.78 3.39 4.33
CA LEU A 224 1.75 4.01 5.22
C LEU A 224 1.41 3.62 6.66
N GLY A 225 2.22 2.75 7.24
CA GLY A 225 2.15 2.30 8.63
C GLY A 225 2.96 3.19 9.57
N PHE A 226 2.38 3.66 10.67
CA PHE A 226 3.10 4.48 11.66
C PHE A 226 2.39 4.55 13.01
N GLU A 227 3.14 4.75 14.08
CA GLU A 227 2.60 5.10 15.40
C GLU A 227 2.27 6.59 15.49
N ALA A 228 1.08 6.92 16.00
CA ALA A 228 0.71 8.27 16.43
C ALA A 228 0.71 8.36 17.96
N ARG A 229 1.15 9.52 18.47
CA ARG A 229 1.29 9.78 19.91
C ARG A 229 0.11 10.50 20.53
#